data_AF-A0A5R9KJY7-F1
#
_entry.id   AF-A0A5R9KJY7-F1
#
_cell.length_a   1.000
_cell.length_b   1.000
_cell.length_c   1.000
_cell.angle_alpha   90.00
_cell.angle_beta   90.00
_cell.angle_gamma   90.00
#
_symmetry.space_group_name_H-M   'P 1'
#
loop_
_entity.id
_entity.type
_entity.pdbx_description
1 polymer ?
#
loop_
_entity_poly.entity_id
_entity_poly.type
_entity_poly.pdbx_seq_one_letter_code
_entity_poly.pdbx_strand_id
1 'polypeptide(L)'
;MEKPKESLQCPSYIAKPGADLFGIVGKDGKVEYLEEPIRIDKTFVESAREYEDNTGKSAEERFRFSGKCIEGGCHQWSHEHASCSLVSKVIEAMNQKAEREELLVPCAIRRKCRWFSQQGALACANCDEIVRNAEKERQSIAA
;
A
#
# COMPACT_ATOMS: atom_id res chain seq x y z
N MET A 1 -2.82 -15.00 29.92
CA MET A 1 -2.03 -14.87 28.68
C MET A 1 -2.76 -13.89 27.78
N GLU A 2 -2.38 -12.61 27.80
CA GLU A 2 -2.95 -11.62 26.87
C GLU A 2 -2.45 -11.95 25.46
N LYS A 3 -3.38 -12.16 24.52
CA LYS A 3 -3.04 -12.30 23.10
C LYS A 3 -2.30 -11.03 22.67
N PRO A 4 -1.16 -11.12 21.96
CA PRO A 4 -0.51 -9.93 21.41
C PRO A 4 -1.53 -9.16 20.59
N LYS A 5 -1.71 -7.88 20.89
CA LYS A 5 -2.58 -7.00 20.11
C LYS A 5 -2.06 -7.02 18.67
N GLU A 6 -2.81 -7.66 17.77
CA GLU A 6 -2.35 -7.92 16.41
C GLU A 6 -2.06 -6.59 15.72
N SER A 7 -0.81 -6.33 15.35
CA SER A 7 -0.43 -5.05 14.76
C SER A 7 -1.02 -4.92 13.36
N LEU A 8 -1.70 -3.79 13.10
CA LEU A 8 -2.29 -3.52 11.79
C LEU A 8 -1.23 -3.42 10.69
N GLN A 9 -1.58 -3.84 9.48
CA GLN A 9 -0.78 -3.76 8.27
C GLN A 9 -1.03 -2.43 7.55
N CYS A 10 0.06 -1.76 7.16
CA CYS A 10 0.02 -0.64 6.23
C CYS A 10 -0.24 -1.18 4.81
N PRO A 11 -1.28 -0.73 4.08
CA PRO A 11 -1.53 -1.15 2.70
C PRO A 11 -0.68 -0.39 1.66
N SER A 12 0.14 0.56 2.12
CA SER A 12 1.04 1.39 1.30
C SER A 12 2.49 1.17 1.75
N TYR A 13 2.91 -0.10 1.82
CA TYR A 13 4.26 -0.48 2.24
C TYR A 13 5.25 -0.41 1.07
N ILE A 14 6.55 -0.55 1.35
CA ILE A 14 7.61 -0.69 0.32
C ILE A 14 7.92 -2.16 0.03
N ALA A 15 8.52 -2.43 -1.12
CA ALA A 15 9.17 -3.69 -1.44
C ALA A 15 10.41 -3.92 -0.55
N LYS A 16 10.20 -4.56 0.60
CA LYS A 16 11.24 -4.98 1.54
C LYS A 16 11.08 -6.47 1.86
N PRO A 17 12.16 -7.23 2.11
CA PRO A 17 12.03 -8.62 2.54
C PRO A 17 11.15 -8.71 3.78
N GLY A 18 10.17 -9.61 3.76
CA GLY A 18 9.15 -9.72 4.81
C GLY A 18 7.84 -8.98 4.51
N ALA A 19 7.76 -8.17 3.45
CA ALA A 19 6.51 -7.57 3.01
C ALA A 19 5.61 -8.59 2.29
N ASP A 20 4.31 -8.31 2.28
CA ASP A 20 3.30 -9.12 1.59
C ASP A 20 2.85 -8.37 0.34
N LEU A 21 3.18 -8.90 -0.84
CA LEU A 21 2.62 -8.47 -2.12
C LEU A 21 1.17 -8.94 -2.17
N PHE A 22 0.22 -8.02 -2.30
CA PHE A 22 -1.21 -8.35 -2.28
C PHE A 22 -1.99 -7.80 -3.47
N GLY A 23 -1.34 -7.09 -4.39
CA GLY A 23 -1.97 -6.62 -5.62
C GLY A 23 -0.96 -6.34 -6.72
N ILE A 24 -1.46 -6.37 -7.96
CA ILE A 24 -0.71 -6.14 -9.20
C ILE A 24 -1.32 -4.92 -9.88
N VAL A 25 -0.49 -4.00 -10.32
CA VAL A 25 -0.92 -2.83 -11.08
C VAL A 25 -1.12 -3.25 -12.55
N GLY A 26 -2.36 -3.18 -13.01
CA GLY A 26 -2.78 -3.43 -14.38
C GLY A 26 -2.31 -2.33 -15.33
N LYS A 27 -2.42 -2.60 -16.64
CA LYS A 27 -2.03 -1.64 -17.69
C LYS A 27 -2.92 -0.40 -17.74
N ASP A 28 -4.13 -0.51 -17.21
CA ASP A 28 -5.10 0.57 -17.06
C ASP A 28 -4.84 1.44 -15.83
N GLY A 29 -3.80 1.13 -15.04
CA GLY A 29 -3.46 1.86 -13.81
C GLY A 29 -4.27 1.42 -12.58
N LYS A 30 -5.18 0.46 -12.72
CA LYS A 30 -5.94 -0.11 -11.62
C LYS A 30 -5.19 -1.28 -10.98
N VAL A 31 -5.53 -1.60 -9.75
CA VAL A 31 -4.94 -2.70 -9.00
C VAL A 31 -5.88 -3.89 -9.01
N GLU A 32 -5.36 -5.03 -9.46
CA GLU A 32 -5.98 -6.33 -9.25
C GLU A 32 -5.42 -6.95 -7.96
N TYR A 33 -6.29 -7.29 -7.00
CA TYR A 33 -5.88 -7.89 -5.74
C TYR A 33 -5.75 -9.40 -5.84
N LEU A 34 -4.72 -9.93 -5.18
CA LEU A 34 -4.53 -11.37 -5.03
C LEU A 34 -5.50 -11.94 -3.99
N GLU A 35 -5.96 -13.17 -4.22
CA GLU A 35 -6.75 -13.92 -3.23
C GLU A 35 -5.94 -14.15 -1.94
N GLU A 36 -4.66 -14.49 -2.10
CA GLU A 36 -3.71 -14.67 -1.00
C GLU A 36 -2.44 -13.82 -1.22
N PRO A 37 -1.95 -13.09 -0.20
CA PRO A 37 -0.73 -12.32 -0.34
C PRO A 37 0.51 -13.21 -0.47
N ILE A 38 1.46 -12.79 -1.30
CA ILE A 38 2.75 -13.48 -1.47
C ILE A 38 3.79 -12.76 -0.62
N ARG A 39 4.36 -13.49 0.35
CA ARG A 39 5.49 -13.01 1.16
C ARG A 39 6.73 -12.88 0.29
N ILE A 40 7.24 -11.66 0.12
CA ILE A 40 8.46 -11.42 -0.66
C ILE A 40 9.72 -11.57 0.18
N ASP A 41 10.78 -12.04 -0.45
CA ASP A 41 12.09 -12.24 0.16
C ASP A 41 13.14 -11.30 -0.45
N LYS A 42 14.41 -11.56 -0.11
CA LYS A 42 15.55 -10.80 -0.61
C LYS A 42 15.72 -10.97 -2.13
N THR A 43 15.50 -12.17 -2.64
CA THR A 43 15.63 -12.48 -4.06
C THR A 43 14.62 -11.69 -4.89
N PHE A 44 13.36 -11.62 -4.46
CA PHE A 44 12.35 -10.78 -5.11
C PHE A 44 12.79 -9.31 -5.16
N VAL A 45 13.28 -8.78 -4.03
CA VAL A 45 13.68 -7.37 -3.94
C VAL A 45 14.89 -7.07 -4.83
N GLU A 46 15.86 -7.99 -4.91
CA GLU A 46 17.02 -7.88 -5.79
C GLU A 46 16.60 -7.91 -7.27
N SER A 47 15.76 -8.86 -7.68
CA SER A 47 15.22 -8.92 -9.05
C SER A 47 14.37 -7.70 -9.39
N ALA A 48 13.61 -7.15 -8.43
CA ALA A 48 12.81 -5.96 -8.65
C ALA A 48 13.67 -4.71 -8.87
N ARG A 49 14.82 -4.61 -8.19
CA ARG A 49 15.83 -3.55 -8.40
C ARG A 49 16.50 -3.68 -9.76
N GLU A 50 16.95 -4.89 -10.13
CA GLU A 50 17.54 -5.12 -11.46
C GLU A 50 16.54 -4.75 -12.57
N TYR A 51 15.26 -5.10 -12.41
CA TYR A 51 14.22 -4.69 -13.34
C TYR A 51 14.06 -3.16 -13.40
N GLU A 52 14.09 -2.48 -12.25
CA GLU A 52 14.02 -1.02 -12.19
C GLU A 52 15.23 -0.36 -12.86
N ASP A 53 16.44 -0.85 -12.64
CA ASP A 53 17.66 -0.33 -13.28
C ASP A 53 17.58 -0.45 -14.81
N ASN A 54 16.98 -1.53 -15.30
CA ASN A 54 16.85 -1.79 -16.74
C ASN A 54 15.67 -1.04 -17.42
N THR A 55 14.58 -0.78 -16.69
CA THR A 55 13.32 -0.28 -17.29
C THR A 55 12.90 1.08 -16.76
N GLY A 56 13.52 1.54 -15.69
CA GLY A 56 13.14 2.72 -14.93
C GLY A 56 11.85 2.58 -14.13
N LYS A 57 11.24 1.38 -14.05
CA LYS A 57 9.98 1.12 -13.34
C LYS A 57 10.23 0.36 -12.03
N SER A 58 9.89 1.00 -10.92
CA SER A 58 10.02 0.47 -9.56
C SER A 58 9.09 -0.73 -9.30
N ALA A 59 9.28 -1.38 -8.15
CA ALA A 59 8.38 -2.42 -7.68
C ALA A 59 6.99 -1.84 -7.33
N GLU A 60 6.97 -0.68 -6.69
CA GLU A 60 5.76 0.03 -6.23
C GLU A 60 4.88 0.55 -7.38
N GLU A 61 5.46 0.78 -8.56
CA GLU A 61 4.73 1.09 -9.80
C GLU A 61 4.07 -0.16 -10.42
N ARG A 62 4.46 -1.36 -10.00
CA ARG A 62 3.99 -2.64 -10.56
C ARG A 62 3.16 -3.45 -9.58
N PHE A 63 3.38 -3.26 -8.29
CA PHE A 63 2.84 -4.09 -7.23
C PHE A 63 2.44 -3.29 -6.01
N ARG A 64 1.49 -3.85 -5.27
CA ARG A 64 1.00 -3.35 -3.99
C ARG A 64 1.54 -4.21 -2.86
N PHE A 65 2.19 -3.56 -1.91
CA PHE A 65 2.80 -4.21 -0.76
C PHE A 65 2.12 -3.80 0.54
N SER A 66 2.00 -4.76 1.44
CA SER A 66 1.59 -4.53 2.82
C SER A 66 2.65 -5.02 3.79
N GLY A 67 2.67 -4.44 4.99
CA GLY A 67 3.63 -4.77 6.04
C GLY A 67 3.24 -4.11 7.35
N LYS A 68 3.99 -4.37 8.44
CA LYS A 68 3.67 -3.81 9.76
C LYS A 68 3.57 -2.29 9.70
N CYS A 69 2.44 -1.73 10.15
CA CYS A 69 2.30 -0.30 10.34
C CYS A 69 3.14 0.14 11.54
N ILE A 70 4.11 1.02 11.30
CA ILE A 70 5.04 1.54 12.32
C ILE A 70 4.53 2.81 13.02
N GLU A 71 3.29 3.22 12.72
CA GLU A 71 2.58 4.33 13.37
C GLU A 71 3.44 5.60 13.41
N GLY A 72 3.78 6.11 14.60
CA GLY A 72 4.59 7.33 14.78
C GLY A 72 5.99 7.29 14.17
N GLY A 73 6.48 6.13 13.71
CA GLY A 73 7.69 6.03 12.90
C GLY A 73 7.49 6.33 11.41
N CYS A 74 6.25 6.55 10.96
CA CYS A 74 5.90 6.81 9.56
C CYS A 74 5.70 8.31 9.31
N HIS A 75 6.29 8.84 8.23
CA HIS A 75 6.12 10.24 7.83
C HIS A 75 4.66 10.64 7.57
N GLN A 76 3.80 9.68 7.22
CA GLN A 76 2.37 9.91 6.97
C GLN A 76 1.52 9.87 8.25
N TRP A 77 2.10 9.63 9.42
CA TRP A 77 1.37 9.52 10.67
C TRP A 77 1.08 10.90 11.27
N SER A 78 -0.18 11.15 11.63
CA SER A 78 -0.54 12.28 12.45
C SER A 78 -0.36 11.90 13.92
N HIS A 79 0.58 12.57 14.61
CA HIS A 79 0.75 12.42 16.04
C HIS A 79 -0.41 13.06 16.83
N GLU A 80 -1.01 14.13 16.31
CA GLU A 80 -2.16 14.80 16.91
C GLU A 80 -3.39 13.89 16.97
N HIS A 81 -3.67 13.18 15.86
CA HIS A 81 -4.86 12.33 15.75
C HIS A 81 -4.57 10.84 16.03
N ALA A 82 -3.30 10.50 16.31
CA ALA A 82 -2.84 9.12 16.46
C ALA A 82 -3.34 8.19 15.34
N SER A 83 -3.24 8.66 14.09
CA SER A 83 -3.78 7.96 12.92
C SER A 83 -2.95 8.21 11.65
N CYS A 84 -3.04 7.31 10.68
CA CYS A 84 -2.48 7.54 9.36
C CYS A 84 -3.24 8.69 8.68
N SER A 85 -2.54 9.76 8.28
CA SER A 85 -3.14 10.90 7.56
C SER A 85 -3.29 10.65 6.07
N LEU A 86 -2.49 9.75 5.49
CA LEU A 86 -2.51 9.45 4.05
C LEU A 86 -3.87 8.92 3.60
N VAL A 87 -4.54 8.09 4.39
CA VAL A 87 -5.87 7.55 4.01
C VAL A 87 -6.91 8.66 3.86
N SER A 88 -6.87 9.67 4.73
CA SER A 88 -7.79 10.81 4.65
C SER A 88 -7.54 11.62 3.38
N LYS A 89 -6.27 11.87 3.04
CA LYS A 89 -5.89 12.56 1.79
C LYS A 89 -6.33 11.78 0.55
N VAL A 90 -6.21 10.46 0.58
CA VAL A 90 -6.69 9.58 -0.52
C VAL A 90 -8.20 9.70 -0.69
N ILE A 91 -8.96 9.57 0.39
CA ILE A 91 -10.43 9.68 0.36
C ILE A 91 -10.86 11.05 -0.16
N GLU A 92 -10.19 12.12 0.27
CA GLU A 92 -10.49 13.48 -0.19
C GLU A 92 -10.18 13.69 -1.67
N ALA A 93 -9.00 13.25 -2.13
CA ALA A 93 -8.56 13.46 -3.51
C ALA A 93 -9.41 12.67 -4.52
N MET A 94 -9.81 11.45 -4.15
CA MET A 94 -10.49 10.53 -5.04
C MET A 94 -12.00 10.59 -4.93
N ASN A 95 -12.52 10.82 -3.72
CA ASN A 95 -13.94 10.96 -3.39
C ASN A 95 -14.81 9.81 -3.93
N GLN A 96 -14.26 8.61 -4.09
CA GLN A 96 -15.04 7.44 -4.47
C GLN A 96 -15.74 6.88 -3.25
N LYS A 97 -16.96 6.39 -3.47
CA LYS A 97 -17.81 5.79 -2.44
C LYS A 97 -18.36 4.48 -3.00
N ALA A 98 -18.25 3.41 -2.21
CA ALA A 98 -19.01 2.22 -2.47
C ALA A 98 -20.42 2.42 -1.90
N GLU A 99 -21.46 2.18 -2.71
CA GLU A 99 -22.85 2.26 -2.24
C GLU A 99 -23.12 1.24 -1.12
N ARG A 100 -22.38 0.12 -1.13
CA ARG A 100 -22.50 -1.02 -0.22
C ARG A 100 -21.14 -1.70 -0.04
N GLU A 101 -20.85 -2.21 1.17
CA GLU A 101 -19.56 -2.85 1.47
C GLU A 101 -19.37 -4.15 0.66
N GLU A 102 -20.46 -4.85 0.34
CA GLU A 102 -20.47 -6.07 -0.46
C GLU A 102 -20.05 -5.83 -1.92
N LEU A 103 -20.07 -4.58 -2.37
CA LEU A 103 -19.62 -4.19 -3.72
C LEU A 103 -18.13 -3.86 -3.76
N LEU A 104 -17.44 -3.84 -2.60
CA LEU A 104 -16.00 -3.62 -2.56
C LEU A 104 -15.26 -4.81 -3.19
N VAL A 105 -14.25 -4.50 -3.98
CA VAL A 105 -13.29 -5.48 -4.49
C VAL A 105 -12.73 -6.33 -3.35
N PRO A 106 -12.70 -7.68 -3.45
CA PRO A 106 -12.11 -8.52 -2.40
C PRO A 106 -10.65 -8.13 -2.11
N CYS A 107 -10.28 -8.09 -0.83
CA CYS A 107 -8.94 -7.66 -0.41
C CYS A 107 -8.44 -8.54 0.74
N ALA A 108 -7.39 -9.33 0.48
CA ALA A 108 -6.88 -10.33 1.41
C ALA A 108 -6.37 -9.76 2.74
N ILE A 109 -5.98 -8.47 2.77
CA ILE A 109 -5.46 -7.81 3.97
C ILE A 109 -6.52 -7.01 4.74
N ARG A 110 -7.77 -6.91 4.24
CA ARG A 110 -8.80 -5.98 4.77
C ARG A 110 -8.95 -6.06 6.29
N ARG A 111 -9.07 -7.27 6.84
CA ARG A 111 -9.27 -7.50 8.29
C ARG A 111 -8.12 -7.01 9.17
N LYS A 112 -6.91 -6.87 8.61
CA LYS A 112 -5.72 -6.40 9.32
C LYS A 112 -5.23 -5.05 8.80
N CYS A 113 -5.95 -4.41 7.87
CA CYS A 113 -5.51 -3.19 7.20
C CYS A 113 -5.71 -1.95 8.07
N ARG A 114 -4.66 -1.11 8.20
CA ARG A 114 -4.70 0.17 8.91
C ARG A 114 -5.74 1.13 8.34
N TRP A 115 -5.82 1.24 7.02
CA TRP A 115 -6.74 2.18 6.37
C TRP A 115 -8.20 1.76 6.58
N PHE A 116 -8.50 0.46 6.41
CA PHE A 116 -9.82 -0.07 6.72
C PHE A 116 -10.17 0.07 8.21
N SER A 117 -9.24 -0.23 9.11
CA SER A 117 -9.47 -0.05 10.55
C SER A 117 -9.77 1.40 10.94
N GLN A 118 -9.31 2.39 10.17
CA GLN A 118 -9.54 3.80 10.45
C GLN A 118 -10.80 4.36 9.78
N GLN A 119 -11.04 4.02 8.52
CA GLN A 119 -12.05 4.68 7.67
C GLN A 119 -13.03 3.67 7.02
N GLY A 120 -12.91 2.39 7.32
CA GLY A 120 -13.80 1.33 6.84
C GLY A 120 -13.90 1.26 5.32
N ALA A 121 -15.14 1.08 4.85
CA ALA A 121 -15.46 0.99 3.44
C ALA A 121 -15.05 2.24 2.62
N LEU A 122 -15.04 3.43 3.24
CA LEU A 122 -14.62 4.65 2.54
C LEU A 122 -13.15 4.58 2.11
N ALA A 123 -12.27 4.03 2.94
CA ALA A 123 -10.89 3.78 2.49
C ALA A 123 -10.85 2.77 1.35
N CYS A 124 -11.53 1.63 1.52
CA CYS A 124 -11.48 0.54 0.56
C CYS A 124 -12.05 0.90 -0.81
N ALA A 125 -13.04 1.78 -0.88
CA ALA A 125 -13.63 2.25 -2.13
C ALA A 125 -12.66 3.02 -3.04
N ASN A 126 -11.49 3.41 -2.51
CA ASN A 126 -10.47 4.19 -3.24
C ASN A 126 -9.16 3.40 -3.41
N CYS A 127 -9.04 2.19 -2.84
CA CYS A 127 -7.75 1.53 -2.67
C CYS A 127 -7.18 0.91 -3.95
N ASP A 128 -8.03 0.52 -4.90
CA ASP A 128 -7.68 -0.15 -6.15
C ASP A 128 -7.16 0.81 -7.22
N GLU A 129 -7.23 2.11 -6.97
CA GLU A 129 -6.70 3.15 -7.87
C GLU A 129 -5.35 3.71 -7.38
N ILE A 130 -4.87 3.26 -6.22
CA ILE A 130 -3.64 3.80 -5.61
C ILE A 130 -2.43 3.03 -6.11
N VAL A 131 -1.73 3.63 -7.06
CA VAL A 131 -0.36 3.25 -7.47
C VAL A 131 0.64 4.14 -6.75
N ARG A 132 1.70 3.55 -6.20
CA ARG A 132 2.76 4.33 -5.57
C ARG A 132 3.84 4.63 -6.60
N ASN A 133 3.89 5.89 -7.01
CA ASN A 133 5.00 6.40 -7.81
C ASN A 133 6.17 6.62 -6.87
N ALA A 134 7.21 5.79 -6.96
CA ALA A 134 8.48 6.12 -6.31
C ALA A 134 8.97 7.45 -6.91
N GLU A 135 8.91 8.53 -6.13
CA GLU A 135 9.41 9.84 -6.56
C GLU A 135 10.87 9.68 -6.98
N LYS A 136 11.13 9.79 -8.30
CA LYS A 136 12.47 10.13 -8.78
C LYS A 136 12.68 11.60 -8.45
N GLU A 137 13.34 11.89 -7.34
CA GLU A 137 14.07 13.15 -7.20
C GLU A 137 15.00 13.25 -8.40
N ARG A 138 14.70 14.19 -9.31
CA ARG A 138 15.58 14.60 -10.39
C ARG A 138 16.80 15.29 -9.80
N GLN A 139 17.79 14.53 -9.32
CA GLN A 139 19.18 15.00 -9.23
C GLN A 139 19.86 14.91 -10.61
N SER A 140 19.22 15.52 -11.61
CA SER A 140 19.77 15.72 -12.95
C SER A 140 19.76 17.20 -13.33
N ILE A 141 20.07 18.08 -12.36
CA ILE A 141 20.45 19.49 -12.59
C ILE A 141 21.48 19.89 -11.52
N ALA A 142 22.65 19.25 -11.55
CA ALA A 142 23.89 19.73 -10.95
C ALA A 142 25.05 18.93 -11.55
N ALA A 143 25.22 19.03 -12.87
CA ALA A 143 26.44 18.71 -13.58
C ALA A 143 26.90 19.98 -14.29
#